data_AF-A0A3D6BTG0-F1
#
_entry.id   AF-A0A3D6BTG0-F1
#
_cell.length_a   1.000
_cell.length_b   1.000
_cell.length_c   1.000
_cell.angle_alpha   90.00
_cell.angle_beta   90.00
_cell.angle_gamma   90.00
#
_symmetry.space_group_name_H-M   'P 1'
#
loop_
_entity.id
_entity.type
_entity.pdbx_description
1 polymer ?
#
loop_
_entity_poly.entity_id
_entity_poly.type
_entity_poly.pdbx_seq_one_letter_code
_entity_poly.pdbx_strand_id
1 'polypeptide(L)'
;MSNNNIVIREITLADNVQIAKVIRDVLIEFGVPKVGTAYADASLDCMAETYAKEKSVYFVVTNKGQVIGGAGIAPLDHGEGNICELQKMYFLPEARGLGLGIEMMYKCLTKAKGFGY
;
A
#
# COMPACT_ATOMS: atom_id res chain seq x y z
N MET A 1 27.29 -8.23 7.20
CA MET A 1 26.28 -7.20 6.84
C MET A 1 25.31 -7.88 5.90
N SER A 2 24.05 -8.06 6.29
CA SER A 2 23.04 -8.67 5.43
C SER A 2 22.72 -7.72 4.28
N ASN A 3 22.87 -8.19 3.04
CA ASN A 3 22.39 -7.50 1.85
C ASN A 3 20.85 -7.44 1.90
N ASN A 4 20.32 -6.42 2.57
CA ASN A 4 18.90 -6.15 2.60
C ASN A 4 18.52 -5.53 1.26
N ASN A 5 18.09 -6.35 0.30
CA ASN A 5 17.51 -5.89 -0.97
C ASN A 5 16.05 -5.45 -0.80
N ILE A 6 15.75 -4.81 0.33
CA ILE A 6 14.42 -4.27 0.63
C ILE A 6 14.35 -2.87 0.05
N VAL A 7 13.35 -2.62 -0.79
CA VAL A 7 13.17 -1.35 -1.49
C VAL A 7 11.72 -0.91 -1.37
N ILE A 8 11.51 0.36 -1.02
CA ILE A 8 10.19 1.01 -1.08
C ILE A 8 10.12 1.89 -2.33
N ARG A 9 9.22 1.55 -3.25
CA ARG A 9 9.06 2.26 -4.53
C ARG A 9 7.59 2.42 -4.90
N GLU A 10 7.31 3.30 -5.85
CA GLU A 10 5.95 3.43 -6.40
C GLU A 10 5.53 2.12 -7.05
N ILE A 11 4.23 1.83 -6.97
CA ILE A 11 3.62 0.67 -7.60
C ILE A 11 3.71 0.77 -9.12
N THR A 12 3.82 -0.38 -9.79
CA THR A 12 3.75 -0.50 -11.24
C THR A 12 2.65 -1.51 -11.61
N LEU A 13 2.22 -1.53 -12.88
CA LEU A 13 1.22 -2.50 -13.37
C LEU A 13 1.63 -3.96 -13.09
N ALA A 14 2.94 -4.26 -13.11
CA ALA A 14 3.46 -5.61 -12.84
C ALA A 14 3.28 -6.04 -11.38
N ASP A 15 3.03 -5.11 -10.46
CA ASP A 15 2.86 -5.40 -9.04
C ASP A 15 1.42 -5.73 -8.64
N ASN A 16 0.42 -5.40 -9.47
CA ASN A 16 -1.01 -5.54 -9.16
C ASN A 16 -1.35 -6.92 -8.60
N VAL A 17 -0.94 -7.98 -9.31
CA VAL A 17 -1.20 -9.36 -8.90
C VAL A 17 -0.56 -9.67 -7.54
N GLN A 18 0.67 -9.23 -7.31
CA GLN A 18 1.39 -9.52 -6.07
C GLN A 18 0.82 -8.73 -4.89
N ILE A 19 0.55 -7.44 -5.05
CA ILE A 19 0.01 -6.62 -3.95
C ILE A 19 -1.41 -7.04 -3.57
N ALA A 20 -2.25 -7.40 -4.55
CA ALA A 20 -3.59 -7.93 -4.30
C ALA A 20 -3.53 -9.19 -3.43
N LYS A 21 -2.58 -10.08 -3.75
CA LYS A 21 -2.32 -11.29 -2.96
C LYS A 21 -1.87 -10.94 -1.55
N VAL A 22 -0.89 -10.04 -1.39
CA VAL A 22 -0.40 -9.61 -0.07
C VAL A 22 -1.54 -9.09 0.81
N ILE A 23 -2.38 -8.20 0.29
CA ILE A 23 -3.48 -7.61 1.05
C ILE A 23 -4.47 -8.71 1.47
N ARG A 24 -4.86 -9.59 0.55
CA ARG A 24 -5.78 -10.70 0.84
C ARG A 24 -5.21 -11.70 1.83
N ASP A 25 -3.93 -12.05 1.73
CA ASP A 25 -3.25 -12.95 2.67
C ASP A 25 -3.27 -12.36 4.09
N VAL A 26 -2.96 -11.07 4.22
CA VAL A 26 -2.99 -10.37 5.52
C VAL A 26 -4.42 -10.33 6.07
N LEU A 27 -5.41 -9.99 5.25
CA LEU A 27 -6.82 -9.99 5.70
C LEU A 27 -7.29 -11.38 6.15
N ILE A 28 -6.87 -12.44 5.47
CA ILE A 28 -7.14 -13.84 5.89
C ILE A 28 -6.44 -14.15 7.22
N GLU A 29 -5.17 -13.77 7.37
CA GLU A 29 -4.39 -13.99 8.60
C GLU A 29 -5.07 -13.36 9.83
N PHE A 30 -5.61 -12.15 9.68
CA PHE A 30 -6.33 -11.44 10.75
C PHE A 30 -7.80 -11.86 10.89
N GLY A 31 -8.27 -12.86 10.14
CA GLY A 31 -9.64 -13.38 10.24
C GLY A 31 -10.71 -12.42 9.72
N VAL A 32 -10.34 -11.48 8.84
CA VAL A 32 -11.29 -10.52 8.25
C VAL A 32 -12.22 -11.27 7.27
N PRO A 33 -13.55 -11.04 7.32
CA PRO A 33 -14.49 -11.68 6.41
C PRO A 33 -14.15 -11.45 4.94
N LYS A 34 -14.37 -12.46 4.09
CA LYS A 34 -14.09 -12.37 2.65
C LYS A 34 -15.15 -11.62 1.84
N VAL A 35 -16.29 -11.29 2.46
CA VAL A 35 -17.42 -10.61 1.82
C VAL A 35 -17.73 -9.36 2.62
N GLY A 36 -18.00 -8.25 1.92
CA GLY A 36 -18.32 -6.97 2.55
C GLY A 36 -17.12 -6.27 3.21
N THR A 37 -15.89 -6.67 2.88
CA THR A 37 -14.66 -6.06 3.39
C THR A 37 -13.71 -5.74 2.23
N ALA A 38 -12.59 -5.08 2.55
CA ALA A 38 -11.50 -4.84 1.60
C ALA A 38 -11.04 -6.10 0.85
N TYR A 39 -11.25 -7.30 1.38
CA TYR A 39 -10.91 -8.55 0.70
C TYR A 39 -11.63 -8.69 -0.66
N ALA A 40 -12.89 -8.26 -0.73
CA ALA A 40 -13.75 -8.34 -1.91
C ALA A 40 -13.65 -7.10 -2.82
N ASP A 41 -12.82 -6.11 -2.45
CA ASP A 41 -12.66 -4.88 -3.20
C ASP A 41 -11.98 -5.17 -4.55
N ALA A 42 -12.71 -4.95 -5.65
CA ALA A 42 -12.20 -5.16 -7.01
C ALA A 42 -11.02 -4.22 -7.35
N SER A 43 -10.88 -3.09 -6.64
CA SER A 43 -9.74 -2.18 -6.83
C SER A 43 -8.40 -2.82 -6.44
N LEU A 44 -8.42 -3.89 -5.63
CA LEU A 44 -7.21 -4.65 -5.29
C LEU A 44 -6.53 -5.25 -6.53
N ASP A 45 -7.30 -5.60 -7.56
CA ASP A 45 -6.76 -6.22 -8.77
C ASP A 45 -6.20 -5.20 -9.77
N CYS A 46 -6.44 -3.90 -9.54
CA CYS A 46 -5.98 -2.80 -10.38
C CYS A 46 -5.42 -1.62 -9.55
N MET A 47 -4.54 -1.95 -8.58
CA MET A 47 -4.01 -0.97 -7.63
C MET A 47 -3.20 0.14 -8.31
N ALA A 48 -2.33 -0.19 -9.27
CA ALA A 48 -1.54 0.82 -9.98
C ALA A 48 -2.42 1.84 -10.69
N GLU A 49 -3.51 1.38 -11.31
CA GLU A 49 -4.51 2.21 -11.99
C GLU A 49 -5.37 2.99 -10.99
N THR A 50 -5.77 2.35 -9.89
CA THR A 50 -6.58 2.96 -8.83
C THR A 50 -5.90 4.20 -8.25
N TYR A 51 -4.58 4.17 -8.11
CA TYR A 51 -3.77 5.28 -7.58
C TYR A 51 -3.13 6.16 -8.67
N ALA A 52 -3.39 5.91 -9.96
CA ALA A 52 -3.01 6.78 -11.07
C ALA A 52 -3.99 7.98 -11.20
N LYS A 53 -4.31 8.61 -10.07
CA LYS A 53 -5.25 9.73 -9.96
C LYS A 53 -4.54 10.96 -9.40
N GLU A 54 -5.17 12.12 -9.54
CA GLU A 54 -4.62 13.36 -9.00
C GLU A 54 -4.45 13.28 -7.48
N LYS A 55 -3.30 13.76 -6.99
CA LYS A 55 -2.93 13.76 -5.58
C LYS A 55 -3.08 12.39 -4.89
N SER A 56 -2.81 11.31 -5.63
CA SER A 56 -2.77 9.94 -5.13
C SER A 56 -1.40 9.30 -5.39
N VAL A 57 -1.00 8.37 -4.54
CA VAL A 57 0.15 7.49 -4.78
C VAL A 57 -0.02 6.18 -4.02
N TYR A 58 0.54 5.10 -4.56
CA TYR A 58 0.71 3.86 -3.82
C TYR A 58 2.15 3.39 -3.91
N PHE A 59 2.68 2.93 -2.79
CA PHE A 59 4.02 2.38 -2.68
C PHE A 59 3.95 0.89 -2.33
N VAL A 60 4.89 0.14 -2.89
CA VAL A 60 5.14 -1.26 -2.54
C VAL A 60 6.48 -1.37 -1.83
N VAL A 61 6.55 -2.30 -0.87
CA VAL A 61 7.82 -2.79 -0.33
C VAL A 61 8.16 -4.08 -1.05
N THR A 62 9.33 -4.13 -1.67
CA THR A 62 9.84 -5.34 -2.33
C THR A 62 11.06 -5.87 -1.62
N ASN A 63 11.18 -7.19 -1.49
CA ASN A 63 12.40 -7.87 -1.06
C ASN A 63 12.82 -8.84 -2.15
N LYS A 64 14.01 -8.65 -2.73
CA LYS A 64 14.52 -9.47 -3.86
C LYS A 64 13.52 -9.59 -5.03
N GLY A 65 12.78 -8.52 -5.32
CA GLY A 65 11.81 -8.46 -6.42
C GLY A 65 10.40 -8.98 -6.08
N GLN A 66 10.19 -9.56 -4.90
CA GLN A 66 8.86 -9.97 -4.42
C GLN A 66 8.21 -8.86 -3.60
N VAL A 67 6.94 -8.55 -3.85
CA VAL A 67 6.17 -7.59 -3.03
C VAL A 67 5.81 -8.24 -1.69
N ILE A 68 6.13 -7.56 -0.59
CA ILE A 68 5.91 -8.03 0.79
C ILE A 68 5.06 -7.07 1.62
N GLY A 69 4.60 -5.97 1.03
CA GLY A 69 3.75 -4.99 1.68
C GLY A 69 3.52 -3.76 0.82
N GLY A 70 2.68 -2.86 1.29
CA GLY A 70 2.41 -1.59 0.62
C GLY A 70 1.52 -0.67 1.44
N ALA A 71 1.45 0.57 1.00
CA ALA A 71 0.51 1.57 1.48
C ALA A 71 0.40 2.70 0.46
N GLY A 72 -0.68 3.46 0.51
CA GLY A 72 -0.84 4.63 -0.34
C GLY A 72 -1.61 5.75 0.33
N ILE A 73 -1.70 6.85 -0.38
CA ILE A 73 -2.56 7.98 -0.02
C ILE A 73 -3.44 8.34 -1.21
N ALA A 74 -4.64 8.78 -0.93
CA ALA A 74 -5.57 9.33 -1.90
C ALA A 74 -6.44 10.41 -1.23
N PRO A 75 -7.09 11.30 -1.99
CA PRO A 75 -8.11 12.18 -1.44
C PRO A 75 -9.13 11.37 -0.60
N LEU A 76 -9.58 11.93 0.52
CA LEU A 76 -10.64 11.30 1.30
C LEU A 76 -11.94 11.28 0.48
N ASP A 77 -12.46 10.09 0.19
CA ASP A 77 -13.72 9.94 -0.53
C ASP A 77 -14.86 10.63 0.23
N HIS A 78 -15.63 11.46 -0.48
CA HIS A 78 -16.68 12.32 0.10
C HIS A 78 -16.21 13.29 1.20
N GLY A 79 -14.89 13.50 1.33
CA GLY A 79 -14.31 14.48 2.24
C GLY A 79 -14.42 15.89 1.67
N GLU A 80 -14.69 16.86 2.54
CA GLU A 80 -14.58 18.27 2.19
C GLU A 80 -13.14 18.76 2.39
N GLY A 81 -12.68 19.64 1.49
CA GLY A 81 -11.40 20.32 1.63
C GLY A 81 -10.19 19.51 1.17
N ASN A 82 -9.06 19.74 1.85
CA ASN A 82 -7.74 19.30 1.41
C ASN A 82 -7.20 18.21 2.34
N ILE A 83 -7.93 17.10 2.43
CA ILE A 83 -7.62 15.98 3.33
C ILE A 83 -7.39 14.73 2.48
N CYS A 84 -6.28 14.04 2.73
CA CYS A 84 -6.02 12.71 2.20
C CYS A 84 -6.15 11.63 3.27
N GLU A 85 -6.52 10.42 2.86
CA GLU A 85 -6.53 9.23 3.70
C GLU A 85 -5.27 8.38 3.46
N LEU A 86 -4.72 7.81 4.53
CA LEU A 86 -3.74 6.72 4.43
C LEU A 86 -4.48 5.41 4.20
N GLN A 87 -4.25 4.80 3.04
CA GLN A 87 -5.05 3.67 2.57
C GLN A 87 -4.21 2.41 2.40
N LYS A 88 -4.90 1.28 2.63
CA LYS A 88 -4.46 -0.08 2.28
C LYS A 88 -3.03 -0.39 2.77
N MET A 89 -2.69 0.05 3.99
CA MET A 89 -1.40 -0.20 4.62
C MET A 89 -1.31 -1.63 5.18
N TYR A 90 -0.68 -2.55 4.44
CA TYR A 90 -0.59 -3.96 4.79
C TYR A 90 0.82 -4.52 4.55
N PHE A 91 1.23 -5.46 5.40
CA PHE A 91 2.57 -6.06 5.38
C PHE A 91 2.49 -7.56 5.71
N LEU A 92 3.16 -8.38 4.90
CA LEU A 92 3.38 -9.80 5.19
C LEU A 92 4.21 -9.96 6.48
N PRO A 93 4.13 -11.10 7.18
CA PRO A 93 4.91 -11.35 8.39
C PRO A 93 6.41 -11.09 8.25
N GLU A 94 6.99 -11.41 7.09
CA GLU A 94 8.41 -11.19 6.79
C GLU A 94 8.84 -9.71 6.72
N ALA A 95 7.89 -8.78 6.56
CA ALA A 95 8.15 -7.34 6.57
C ALA A 95 7.98 -6.70 7.97
N ARG A 96 7.46 -7.44 8.95
CA ARG A 96 7.13 -6.91 10.29
C ARG A 96 8.35 -6.92 11.21
N GLY A 97 8.38 -6.00 12.17
CA GLY A 97 9.50 -5.87 13.12
C GLY A 97 10.79 -5.28 12.53
N LEU A 98 10.79 -4.90 11.25
CA LEU A 98 11.96 -4.36 10.53
C LEU A 98 11.98 -2.82 10.45
N GLY A 99 10.99 -2.13 11.02
CA GLY A 99 10.84 -0.67 10.90
C GLY A 99 10.21 -0.17 9.59
N LEU A 100 9.90 -1.08 8.65
CA LEU A 100 9.36 -0.74 7.31
C LEU A 100 8.02 -0.01 7.34
N GLY A 101 7.18 -0.25 8.36
CA GLY A 101 5.93 0.49 8.54
C GLY A 101 6.16 1.98 8.80
N ILE A 102 7.17 2.32 9.60
CA ILE A 102 7.54 3.71 9.90
C ILE A 102 8.11 4.38 8.64
N GLU A 103 9.02 3.69 7.93
CA GLU A 103 9.60 4.20 6.69
C GLU A 103 8.52 4.45 5.61
N MET A 104 7.59 3.52 5.45
CA MET A 104 6.44 3.66 4.54
C MET A 104 5.58 4.87 4.91
N MET A 105 5.28 5.04 6.20
CA MET A 105 4.49 6.17 6.68
C MET A 105 5.17 7.51 6.37
N TYR A 106 6.48 7.62 6.61
CA TYR A 106 7.23 8.83 6.24
C TYR A 106 7.20 9.11 4.74
N LYS A 107 7.25 8.06 3.91
CA LYS A 107 7.17 8.20 2.46
C LYS A 107 5.80 8.70 2.00
N CYS A 108 4.72 8.17 2.59
CA CYS A 108 3.36 8.63 2.37
C CYS A 108 3.17 10.09 2.81
N LEU A 109 3.59 10.44 4.02
CA LEU A 109 3.50 11.81 4.55
C LEU A 109 4.29 12.82 3.72
N THR A 110 5.50 12.44 3.28
CA THR A 110 6.32 13.29 2.39
C THR A 110 5.61 13.53 1.08
N LYS A 111 5.01 12.50 0.46
CA LYS A 111 4.26 12.67 -0.79
C LYS A 111 2.99 13.50 -0.57
N ALA A 112 2.27 13.29 0.54
CA ALA A 112 1.08 14.07 0.87
C ALA A 112 1.38 15.57 0.92
N LYS A 113 2.44 15.95 1.65
CA LYS A 113 2.93 17.34 1.69
C LYS A 113 3.32 17.86 0.30
N GLY A 114 3.94 17.01 -0.52
CA GLY A 114 4.29 17.34 -1.91
C GLY A 114 3.07 17.59 -2.80
N PHE A 115 1.94 16.92 -2.54
CA PHE A 115 0.65 17.18 -3.17
C PHE A 115 -0.09 18.39 -2.59
N GLY A 116 0.48 18.99 -1.54
CA GLY A 116 -0.08 20.15 -0.86
C GLY A 116 -1.24 19.82 0.06
N TYR A 117 -1.37 18.58 0.56
CA TYR A 117 -2.30 18.23 1.65
C TYR A 117 -1.88 18.82 2.99
#